data_AF-A0AAE1W759-F1
#
_entry.id   AF-A0AAE1W759-F1
#
_cell.length_a   1.000
_cell.length_b   1.000
_cell.length_c   1.000
_cell.angle_alpha   90.00
_cell.angle_beta   90.00
_cell.angle_gamma   90.00
#
_symmetry.space_group_name_H-M   'P 1'
#
loop_
_entity.id
_entity.type
_entity.pdbx_description
1 polymer ?
#
loop_
_entity_poly.entity_id
_entity_poly.type
_entity_poly.pdbx_seq_one_letter_code
_entity_poly.pdbx_strand_id
1 'polypeptide(L)'
;MTSYIWANDPSVRDALHVRKGTIAEWKKCRKLRDYDYNVASAVPYHEALSKTRYKALVYSGEHDAVVPYLATLKWIRHLNLTVYDDWRPWMVNDQVAGFTQRYKKDAFDLTFATIKGAGHTAPEYKPVECLAMVDRWLSSSPL
;
A
#
# COMPACT_ATOMS: atom_id res chain seq x y z
N MET A 1 -5.64 -4.05 -21.36
CA MET A 1 -5.71 -5.17 -22.33
C MET A 1 -4.34 -5.81 -22.60
N THR A 2 -3.22 -5.21 -22.19
CA THR A 2 -1.84 -5.68 -22.43
C THR A 2 -1.40 -6.86 -21.56
N SER A 3 -1.77 -6.89 -20.28
CA SER A 3 -1.27 -7.91 -19.34
C SER A 3 -1.77 -9.34 -19.63
N TYR A 4 -3.00 -9.49 -20.13
CA TYR A 4 -3.57 -10.81 -20.44
C TYR A 4 -2.90 -11.47 -21.64
N ILE A 5 -2.58 -10.67 -22.66
CA ILE A 5 -1.88 -11.15 -23.86
C ILE A 5 -0.46 -11.54 -23.46
N TRP A 6 0.27 -10.64 -22.79
CA TRP A 6 1.65 -10.89 -22.37
C TRP A 6 1.77 -12.10 -21.43
N ALA A 7 0.96 -12.20 -20.38
CA ALA A 7 1.08 -13.26 -19.39
C ALA A 7 0.60 -14.64 -19.89
N ASN A 8 -0.16 -14.69 -20.98
CA ASN A 8 -0.59 -15.95 -21.60
C ASN A 8 0.25 -16.36 -22.82
N ASP A 9 1.19 -15.53 -23.24
CA ASP A 9 2.12 -15.87 -24.32
C ASP A 9 2.97 -17.10 -23.92
N PRO A 10 3.05 -18.15 -24.77
CA PRO A 10 3.80 -19.36 -24.44
C PRO A 10 5.28 -19.13 -24.15
N SER A 11 5.92 -18.18 -24.86
CA SER A 11 7.34 -17.86 -24.66
C SER A 11 7.56 -17.15 -23.32
N VAL A 12 6.67 -16.23 -22.95
CA VAL A 12 6.69 -15.57 -21.63
C VAL A 12 6.47 -16.60 -20.51
N ARG A 13 5.53 -17.52 -20.70
CA ARG A 13 5.25 -18.57 -19.71
C ARG A 13 6.42 -19.54 -19.54
N ASP A 14 7.10 -19.88 -20.63
CA ASP A 14 8.30 -20.74 -20.60
C ASP A 14 9.47 -20.01 -19.90
N ALA A 15 9.68 -18.73 -20.21
CA ALA A 15 10.69 -17.88 -19.58
C ALA A 15 10.45 -17.65 -18.07
N LEU A 16 9.18 -17.58 -17.65
CA LEU A 16 8.79 -17.52 -16.23
C LEU A 16 8.70 -18.90 -15.57
N HIS A 17 9.06 -19.98 -16.28
CA HIS A 17 9.04 -21.36 -15.82
C HIS A 17 7.66 -21.84 -15.32
N VAL A 18 6.59 -21.37 -15.96
CA VAL A 18 5.22 -21.85 -15.69
C VAL A 18 5.09 -23.28 -16.19
N ARG A 19 4.95 -24.23 -15.25
CA ARG A 19 4.80 -25.66 -15.56
C ARG A 19 3.67 -25.92 -16.55
N LYS A 20 4.01 -26.52 -17.70
CA LYS A 20 3.06 -26.85 -18.77
C LYS A 20 1.95 -27.77 -18.22
N GLY A 21 0.71 -27.50 -18.62
CA GLY A 21 -0.47 -28.27 -18.19
C GLY A 21 -1.04 -27.95 -16.81
N THR A 22 -0.37 -27.14 -15.97
CA THR A 22 -0.87 -26.84 -14.60
C THR A 22 -1.91 -25.73 -14.55
N ILE A 23 -1.79 -24.72 -15.40
CA ILE A 23 -2.72 -23.59 -15.47
C ILE A 23 -3.10 -23.38 -16.94
N ALA A 24 -4.39 -23.46 -17.25
CA ALA A 24 -4.88 -23.20 -18.61
C ALA A 24 -4.65 -21.73 -19.02
N GLU A 25 -5.11 -20.79 -18.20
CA GLU A 25 -5.09 -19.35 -18.51
C GLU A 25 -4.69 -18.54 -17.27
N TRP A 26 -3.78 -17.61 -17.44
CA TRP A 26 -3.49 -16.58 -16.45
C TRP A 26 -4.64 -15.57 -16.41
N LYS A 27 -5.12 -15.25 -15.20
CA LYS A 27 -6.17 -14.26 -14.96
C LYS A 27 -5.70 -13.30 -13.87
N LYS A 28 -5.92 -11.99 -14.08
CA LYS A 28 -5.52 -10.95 -13.12
C LYS A 28 -6.18 -11.14 -11.75
N CYS A 29 -7.49 -11.33 -11.73
CA CYS A 29 -8.26 -11.60 -10.51
C CYS A 29 -9.14 -12.82 -10.73
N ARG A 30 -8.98 -13.86 -9.89
CA ARG A 30 -9.89 -15.00 -9.87
C ARG A 30 -10.88 -14.82 -8.72
N LYS A 31 -12.18 -14.83 -9.04
CA LYS A 31 -13.21 -14.96 -8.00
C LYS A 31 -13.15 -16.39 -7.47
N LEU A 32 -12.67 -16.54 -6.24
CA LEU A 32 -12.70 -17.80 -5.53
C LEU A 32 -14.13 -18.02 -5.03
N ARG A 33 -14.80 -19.05 -5.56
CA ARG A 33 -16.20 -19.35 -5.21
C ARG A 33 -16.35 -19.83 -3.77
N ASP A 34 -15.33 -20.50 -3.26
CA ASP A 34 -15.34 -21.13 -1.94
C ASP A 34 -14.49 -20.34 -0.91
N TYR A 35 -14.24 -19.05 -1.17
CA TYR A 35 -13.54 -18.22 -0.21
C TYR A 35 -14.50 -17.67 0.84
N ASP A 36 -14.27 -18.05 2.09
CA ASP A 36 -15.02 -17.57 3.24
C ASP A 36 -14.40 -16.25 3.77
N TYR A 37 -15.18 -15.18 3.75
CA TYR A 37 -14.77 -13.86 4.26
C TYR A 37 -15.02 -13.81 5.77
N ASN A 38 -14.19 -14.50 6.55
CA ASN A 38 -14.35 -14.65 8.00
C ASN A 38 -13.59 -13.58 8.83
N VAL A 39 -12.87 -12.65 8.18
CA VAL A 39 -12.18 -11.54 8.86
C VAL A 39 -12.92 -10.24 8.56
N ALA A 40 -13.68 -9.75 9.55
CA ALA A 40 -14.44 -8.51 9.42
C ALA A 40 -13.58 -7.23 9.50
N SER A 41 -12.43 -7.29 10.17
CA SER A 41 -11.55 -6.13 10.34
C SER A 41 -10.08 -6.54 10.56
N ALA A 42 -9.18 -5.79 9.93
CA ALA A 42 -7.74 -5.91 10.16
C ALA A 42 -7.25 -5.02 11.32
N VAL A 43 -8.08 -4.10 11.84
CA VAL A 43 -7.67 -3.12 12.87
C VAL A 43 -7.14 -3.79 14.15
N PRO A 44 -7.76 -4.86 14.70
CA PRO A 44 -7.22 -5.52 15.89
C PRO A 44 -5.80 -6.07 15.71
N TYR A 45 -5.43 -6.46 14.47
CA TYR A 45 -4.06 -6.90 14.17
C TYR A 45 -3.08 -5.73 14.17
N HIS A 46 -3.48 -4.57 13.64
CA HIS A 46 -2.68 -3.35 13.74
C HIS A 46 -2.50 -2.89 15.20
N GLU A 47 -3.52 -3.03 16.05
CA GLU A 47 -3.40 -2.77 17.49
C GLU A 47 -2.39 -3.73 18.17
N ALA A 48 -2.42 -5.01 17.81
CA ALA A 48 -1.44 -5.97 18.31
C ALA A 48 -0.02 -5.62 17.85
N LEU A 49 0.15 -5.27 16.57
CA LEU A 49 1.43 -4.83 16.01
C LEU A 49 1.93 -3.54 16.67
N SER A 50 1.04 -2.65 17.10
CA SER A 50 1.40 -1.41 17.80
C SER A 50 2.12 -1.61 19.15
N LYS A 51 2.11 -2.85 19.68
CA LYS A 51 2.80 -3.25 20.92
C LYS A 51 4.20 -3.85 20.66
N THR A 52 4.62 -3.87 19.40
CA THR A 52 5.90 -4.45 18.98
C THR A 52 6.92 -3.35 18.65
N ARG A 53 8.08 -3.74 18.11
CA ARG A 53 9.13 -2.82 17.66
C ARG A 53 9.11 -2.60 16.13
N TYR A 54 8.03 -2.98 15.46
CA TYR A 54 7.95 -2.86 14.02
C TYR A 54 7.76 -1.42 13.55
N LYS A 55 8.23 -1.17 12.34
CA LYS A 55 7.91 0.03 11.57
C LYS A 55 6.79 -0.31 10.59
N ALA A 56 5.77 0.53 10.51
CA ALA A 56 4.68 0.39 9.57
C ALA A 56 4.65 1.58 8.60
N LEU A 57 4.48 1.31 7.32
CA LEU A 57 4.08 2.29 6.31
C LEU A 57 2.64 2.00 5.90
N VAL A 58 1.78 3.00 6.04
CA VAL A 58 0.43 2.98 5.49
C VAL A 58 0.34 4.12 4.49
N TYR A 59 -0.13 3.84 3.27
CA TYR A 59 -0.30 4.89 2.28
C TYR A 59 -1.62 4.77 1.53
N SER A 60 -2.09 5.87 0.96
CA SER A 60 -3.34 5.91 0.20
C SER A 60 -3.24 6.91 -0.95
N GLY A 61 -3.74 6.55 -2.12
CA GLY A 61 -3.95 7.51 -3.21
C GLY A 61 -5.11 8.44 -2.87
N GLU A 62 -4.94 9.74 -3.04
CA GLU A 62 -5.95 10.74 -2.65
C GLU A 62 -7.26 10.64 -3.46
N HIS A 63 -7.20 10.11 -4.68
CA HIS A 63 -8.36 9.98 -5.58
C HIS A 63 -9.00 8.59 -5.54
N ASP A 64 -8.58 7.70 -4.63
CA ASP A 64 -9.26 6.42 -4.46
C ASP A 64 -10.62 6.60 -3.78
N ALA A 65 -11.69 6.25 -4.49
CA ALA A 65 -13.05 6.26 -3.96
C ALA A 65 -13.47 4.92 -3.34
N VAL A 66 -12.74 3.82 -3.62
CA VAL A 66 -13.06 2.48 -3.10
C VAL A 66 -12.58 2.36 -1.66
N VAL A 67 -11.34 2.78 -1.39
CA VAL A 67 -10.74 2.81 -0.04
C VAL A 67 -10.16 4.21 0.20
N PRO A 68 -11.00 5.22 0.47
CA PRO A 68 -10.54 6.59 0.59
C PRO A 68 -9.59 6.78 1.77
N TYR A 69 -8.59 7.64 1.61
CA TYR A 69 -7.58 7.89 2.65
C TYR A 69 -8.19 8.37 3.98
N LEU A 70 -9.37 9.00 3.95
CA LEU A 70 -10.12 9.38 5.14
C LEU A 70 -10.59 8.18 5.97
N ALA A 71 -10.99 7.08 5.31
CA ALA A 71 -11.30 5.83 5.99
C ALA A 71 -10.04 5.22 6.62
N THR A 72 -8.90 5.33 5.93
CA THR A 72 -7.59 4.93 6.46
C THR A 72 -7.21 5.71 7.71
N LEU A 73 -7.30 7.05 7.66
CA LEU A 73 -7.07 7.92 8.81
C LEU A 73 -8.00 7.59 9.99
N LYS A 74 -9.27 7.27 9.72
CA LYS A 74 -10.24 6.93 10.77
C LYS A 74 -9.79 5.71 11.58
N TRP A 75 -9.32 4.64 10.95
CA TRP A 75 -8.87 3.46 11.70
C TRP A 75 -7.48 3.67 12.32
N ILE A 76 -6.58 4.43 11.70
CA ILE A 76 -5.29 4.78 12.33
C ILE A 76 -5.53 5.53 13.65
N ARG A 77 -6.49 6.46 13.67
CA ARG A 77 -6.89 7.18 14.90
C ARG A 77 -7.43 6.25 15.97
N HIS A 78 -8.08 5.14 15.60
CA HIS A 78 -8.58 4.14 16.54
C HIS A 78 -7.45 3.47 17.34
N LEU A 79 -6.25 3.37 16.77
CA LEU A 79 -5.09 2.79 17.46
C LEU A 79 -4.59 3.64 18.65
N ASN A 80 -5.04 4.88 18.75
CA ASN A 80 -4.68 5.83 19.81
C ASN A 80 -3.15 5.97 19.98
N LEU A 81 -2.45 6.17 18.86
CA LEU A 81 -1.01 6.42 18.82
C LEU A 81 -0.72 7.92 19.04
N THR A 82 0.44 8.24 19.61
CA THR A 82 0.88 9.63 19.78
C THR A 82 1.36 10.18 18.44
N VAL A 83 0.88 11.36 18.04
CA VAL A 83 1.43 12.07 16.87
C VAL A 83 2.84 12.53 17.21
N TYR A 84 3.81 12.10 16.40
CA TYR A 84 5.23 12.41 16.58
C TYR A 84 5.74 13.45 15.59
N ASP A 85 5.22 13.43 14.36
CA ASP A 85 5.46 14.46 13.34
C ASP A 85 4.09 14.83 12.75
N ASP A 86 3.75 16.12 12.81
CA ASP A 86 2.43 16.62 12.47
C ASP A 86 2.12 16.50 10.97
N TRP A 87 0.84 16.65 10.64
CA TRP A 87 0.37 16.59 9.26
C TRP A 87 1.03 17.66 8.39
N ARG A 88 1.89 17.25 7.46
CA ARG A 88 2.68 18.17 6.63
C ARG A 88 2.80 17.65 5.20
N PRO A 89 3.01 18.55 4.21
CA PRO A 89 3.34 18.11 2.86
C PRO A 89 4.69 17.39 2.84
N TRP A 90 4.84 16.46 1.90
CA TRP A 90 6.12 15.86 1.53
C TRP A 90 6.38 16.07 0.04
N MET A 91 7.66 16.17 -0.32
CA MET A 91 8.09 16.74 -1.60
C MET A 91 8.88 15.73 -2.43
N VAL A 92 8.63 15.72 -3.74
CA VAL A 92 9.45 15.02 -4.73
C VAL A 92 9.66 15.97 -5.91
N ASN A 93 10.91 16.19 -6.31
CA ASN A 93 11.29 17.11 -7.39
C ASN A 93 10.65 18.50 -7.24
N ASP A 94 10.76 19.08 -6.04
CA ASP A 94 10.22 20.40 -5.70
C ASP A 94 8.69 20.55 -5.91
N GLN A 95 7.97 19.43 -5.93
CA GLN A 95 6.52 19.38 -6.01
C GLN A 95 5.93 18.62 -4.83
N VAL A 96 4.74 19.04 -4.38
CA VAL A 96 3.99 18.33 -3.33
C VAL A 96 3.57 16.97 -3.87
N ALA A 97 4.15 15.90 -3.32
CA ALA A 97 3.83 14.52 -3.65
C ALA A 97 2.63 13.99 -2.84
N GLY A 98 2.30 14.66 -1.74
CA GLY A 98 1.14 14.40 -0.89
C GLY A 98 1.37 14.94 0.51
N PHE A 99 0.68 14.38 1.49
CA PHE A 99 0.82 14.71 2.91
C PHE A 99 1.24 13.50 3.72
N THR A 100 1.96 13.72 4.81
CA THR A 100 2.41 12.67 5.72
C THR A 100 2.17 13.08 7.18
N GLN A 101 1.95 12.07 8.02
CA GLN A 101 1.90 12.20 9.47
C GLN A 101 2.54 10.96 10.09
N ARG A 102 3.35 11.15 11.13
CA ARG A 102 4.05 10.06 11.80
C ARG A 102 3.51 9.90 13.21
N TYR A 103 3.33 8.65 13.62
CA TYR A 103 2.82 8.27 14.92
C TYR A 103 3.78 7.32 15.62
N LYS A 104 3.81 7.38 16.95
CA LYS A 104 4.61 6.50 17.79
C LYS A 104 3.82 5.97 18.98
N LYS A 105 4.24 4.79 19.45
CA LYS A 105 3.85 4.21 20.73
C LYS A 105 4.97 3.31 21.21
N ASP A 106 5.62 3.68 22.31
CA ASP A 106 6.83 3.00 22.79
C ASP A 106 7.88 2.87 21.65
N ALA A 107 8.21 1.64 21.26
CA ALA A 107 9.16 1.33 20.18
C ALA A 107 8.50 1.15 18.79
N PHE A 108 7.17 1.22 18.71
CA PHE A 108 6.43 1.13 17.46
C PHE A 108 6.40 2.48 16.74
N ASP A 109 6.51 2.43 15.41
CA ASP A 109 6.54 3.63 14.55
C ASP A 109 5.66 3.42 13.32
N LEU A 110 4.67 4.29 13.12
CA LEU A 110 3.78 4.26 11.97
C LEU A 110 3.94 5.56 11.18
N THR A 111 4.30 5.42 9.91
CA THR A 111 4.27 6.50 8.93
C THR A 111 3.02 6.37 8.08
N PHE A 112 2.19 7.41 8.05
CA PHE A 112 1.08 7.51 7.11
C PHE A 112 1.43 8.51 6.01
N ALA A 113 1.10 8.20 4.75
CA ALA A 113 1.30 9.08 3.61
C ALA A 113 0.12 9.06 2.63
N THR A 114 -0.28 10.22 2.15
CA THR A 114 -1.11 10.33 0.94
C THR A 114 -0.23 10.49 -0.29
N ILE A 115 -0.72 10.02 -1.43
CA ILE A 115 -0.10 10.27 -2.75
C ILE A 115 -1.06 11.15 -3.57
N LYS A 116 -0.66 12.39 -3.80
CA LYS A 116 -1.46 13.42 -4.47
C LYS A 116 -1.78 13.02 -5.90
N GLY A 117 -3.07 12.98 -6.22
CA GLY A 117 -3.57 12.65 -7.55
C GLY A 117 -3.49 11.18 -7.96
N ALA A 118 -3.12 10.29 -7.03
CA ALA A 118 -3.11 8.84 -7.29
C ALA A 118 -4.45 8.19 -6.90
N GLY A 119 -4.82 7.12 -7.61
CA GLY A 119 -5.98 6.28 -7.30
C GLY A 119 -5.64 5.06 -6.43
N HIS A 120 -6.47 4.02 -6.50
CA HIS A 120 -6.34 2.79 -5.71
C HIS A 120 -4.99 2.08 -5.91
N THR A 121 -4.58 1.90 -7.17
CA THR A 121 -3.26 1.38 -7.56
C THR A 121 -2.24 2.50 -7.65
N ALA A 122 -1.94 3.18 -6.54
CA ALA A 122 -1.19 4.44 -6.56
C ALA A 122 0.09 4.47 -7.44
N PRO A 123 0.94 3.42 -7.46
CA PRO A 123 2.12 3.37 -8.33
C PRO A 123 1.82 3.38 -9.83
N GLU A 124 0.62 3.00 -10.26
CA GLU A 124 0.17 3.09 -11.66
C GLU A 124 -0.01 4.56 -12.10
N TYR A 125 -0.44 5.42 -11.17
CA TYR A 125 -0.70 6.83 -11.43
C TYR A 125 0.51 7.73 -11.15
N LYS A 126 1.25 7.39 -10.08
CA LYS A 126 2.32 8.22 -9.49
C LYS A 126 3.57 7.38 -9.18
N PRO A 127 4.20 6.77 -10.19
CA PRO A 127 5.31 5.83 -9.99
C PRO A 127 6.54 6.48 -9.34
N VAL A 128 6.86 7.73 -9.71
CA VAL A 128 8.03 8.45 -9.19
C VAL A 128 7.86 8.75 -7.70
N GLU A 129 6.68 9.24 -7.32
CA GLU A 129 6.35 9.57 -5.93
C GLU A 129 6.25 8.31 -5.07
N CYS A 130 5.63 7.24 -5.57
CA CYS A 130 5.56 5.97 -4.85
C CYS A 130 6.93 5.33 -4.64
N LEU A 131 7.83 5.40 -5.63
CA LEU A 131 9.20 4.92 -5.48
C LEU A 131 9.97 5.74 -4.44
N ALA A 132 9.90 7.07 -4.52
CA ALA A 132 10.53 7.94 -3.53
C ALA A 132 10.02 7.68 -2.11
N MET A 133 8.72 7.43 -1.94
CA MET A 133 8.13 7.09 -0.65
C MET A 133 8.70 5.80 -0.07
N VAL A 134 8.74 4.71 -0.85
CA VAL A 134 9.23 3.41 -0.35
C VAL A 134 10.73 3.45 -0.08
N ASP A 135 11.52 4.11 -0.93
CA ASP A 135 12.97 4.24 -0.76
C ASP A 135 13.32 5.04 0.49
N ARG A 136 12.65 6.16 0.72
CA ARG A 136 12.82 6.99 1.93
C ARG A 136 12.42 6.21 3.18
N TRP A 137 11.27 5.54 3.16
CA TRP A 137 10.81 4.76 4.31
C TRP A 137 11.77 3.60 4.66
N LEU A 138 12.22 2.83 3.66
CA LEU A 138 13.18 1.73 3.85
C LEU A 138 14.52 2.23 4.38
N SER A 139 15.01 3.37 3.90
CA SER A 139 16.25 4.00 4.37
C SER A 139 16.09 4.77 5.68
N SER A 140 14.90 4.79 6.28
CA SER A 140 14.56 5.62 7.46
C SER A 140 14.81 7.13 7.24
N SER A 141 14.76 7.58 5.99
CA SER A 141 14.79 8.99 5.62
C SER A 141 13.41 9.61 5.80
N PRO A 142 13.32 10.92 6.13
CA PRO A 142 12.04 11.62 6.15
C PRO A 142 11.34 11.56 4.79
N LEU A 143 10.01 11.40 4.80
CA LEU A 143 9.19 11.71 3.63
C LEU A 143 9.17 13.21 3.37
#